data_AF-A0A3B0YMC1-F1
#
_entry.id   AF-A0A3B0YMC1-F1
#
_cell.length_a   1.000
_cell.length_b   1.000
_cell.length_c   1.000
_cell.angle_alpha   90.00
_cell.angle_beta   90.00
_cell.angle_gamma   90.00
#
_symmetry.space_group_name_H-M   'P 1'
#
loop_
_entity.id
_entity.type
_entity.pdbx_description
1 polymer ?
#
loop_
_entity_poly.entity_id
_entity_poly.type
_entity_poly.pdbx_seq_one_letter_code
_entity_poly.pdbx_strand_id
1 'polypeptide(L)'
;MPLILPFAGLRPVPERANDVVAPPYDVLNSEEARERASGRPLSFLHISKAEIDLPEGTDPYDPAVYAKAAENLNKLVADGVLKREDKPVYYVYRLTMGEHVQTGLVAAASVADYDINRIRKHEFTRPAKEDDRVRQIEALNAQTGPVLLAYRSQDDIDALIASVTVNPPEYDLVADDGIGHAFWVVDDQATIDKLTEGFEAMEAIFIADGHHRSASASRVAAS
;
A
#
# COMPACT_ATOMS: atom_id res chain seq x y z
N MET A 1 18.96 6.05 7.65
CA MET A 1 17.52 5.73 7.62
C MET A 1 17.42 4.31 8.17
N PRO A 2 16.58 4.04 9.19
CA PRO A 2 16.40 2.68 9.66
C PRO A 2 15.67 1.84 8.60
N LEU A 3 15.74 0.52 8.74
CA LEU A 3 15.22 -0.48 7.80
C LEU A 3 13.75 -0.23 7.47
N ILE A 4 12.97 0.16 8.47
CA ILE A 4 11.59 0.62 8.34
C ILE A 4 11.34 1.90 9.14
N LEU A 5 10.35 2.68 8.74
CA LEU A 5 9.91 3.90 9.43
C LEU A 5 8.38 4.00 9.47
N PRO A 6 7.83 4.64 10.53
CA PRO A 6 6.44 5.09 10.50
C PRO A 6 6.28 6.20 9.45
N PHE A 7 5.05 6.41 8.98
CA PHE A 7 4.77 7.45 8.00
C PHE A 7 3.35 8.02 8.17
N ALA A 8 3.20 9.28 7.78
CA ALA A 8 1.90 9.94 7.76
C ALA A 8 1.09 9.44 6.56
N GLY A 9 0.32 8.38 6.78
CA GLY A 9 -0.40 7.66 5.75
C GLY A 9 -1.60 8.46 5.25
N LEU A 10 -1.87 8.35 3.95
CA LEU A 10 -3.08 8.88 3.34
C LEU A 10 -4.10 7.75 3.23
N ARG A 11 -5.18 7.82 4.01
CA ARG A 11 -6.16 6.73 4.18
C ARG A 11 -7.59 7.25 4.17
N PRO A 12 -8.60 6.44 3.82
CA PRO A 12 -9.97 6.89 3.83
C PRO A 12 -10.44 7.28 5.24
N VAL A 13 -11.35 8.25 5.35
CA VAL A 13 -12.10 8.40 6.61
C VAL A 13 -12.92 7.11 6.86
N PRO A 14 -13.11 6.68 8.12
CA PRO A 14 -13.78 5.40 8.42
C PRO A 14 -15.11 5.20 7.71
N GLU A 15 -15.91 6.25 7.58
CA GLU A 15 -17.23 6.23 6.95
C GLU A 15 -17.19 6.04 5.42
N ARG A 16 -16.00 6.12 4.81
CA ARG A 16 -15.77 5.99 3.36
C ARG A 16 -14.86 4.81 2.99
N ALA A 17 -14.36 4.05 3.97
CA ALA A 17 -13.42 2.96 3.70
C ALA A 17 -13.99 1.93 2.69
N ASN A 18 -15.25 1.53 2.86
CA ASN A 18 -15.95 0.61 1.95
C ASN A 18 -16.19 1.19 0.55
N ASP A 19 -16.33 2.51 0.44
CA ASP A 19 -16.53 3.15 -0.86
C ASP A 19 -15.22 3.21 -1.66
N VAL A 20 -14.08 3.30 -0.97
CA VAL A 20 -12.74 3.43 -1.55
C VAL A 20 -12.11 2.08 -1.88
N VAL A 21 -12.34 1.03 -1.07
CA VAL A 21 -11.65 -0.26 -1.24
C VAL A 21 -11.81 -0.84 -2.65
N ALA A 22 -10.69 -1.33 -3.20
CA ALA A 22 -10.61 -1.91 -4.53
C ALA A 22 -9.61 -3.09 -4.54
N PRO A 23 -9.78 -4.05 -5.47
CA PRO A 23 -8.79 -5.09 -5.68
C PRO A 23 -7.48 -4.51 -6.26
N PRO A 24 -6.37 -5.29 -6.24
CA PRO A 24 -5.12 -4.90 -6.88
C PRO A 24 -5.30 -4.55 -8.36
N TYR A 25 -4.51 -3.60 -8.86
CA TYR A 25 -4.64 -3.09 -10.24
C TYR A 25 -4.29 -4.13 -11.31
N ASP A 26 -3.52 -5.15 -10.96
CA ASP A 26 -2.96 -6.17 -11.85
C ASP A 26 -3.80 -7.46 -11.91
N VAL A 27 -4.91 -7.53 -11.16
CA VAL A 27 -5.88 -8.65 -11.24
C VAL A 27 -7.10 -8.32 -12.09
N LEU A 28 -7.21 -7.10 -12.63
CA LEU A 28 -8.29 -6.67 -13.51
C LEU A 28 -7.77 -6.10 -14.82
N ASN A 29 -8.44 -6.43 -15.91
CA ASN A 29 -8.33 -5.66 -17.16
C ASN A 29 -9.20 -4.39 -17.09
N SER A 30 -9.07 -3.49 -18.07
CA SER A 30 -9.77 -2.19 -18.04
C SER A 30 -11.30 -2.30 -18.22
N GLU A 31 -11.79 -3.33 -18.88
CA GLU A 31 -13.24 -3.60 -19.01
C GLU A 31 -13.82 -4.06 -17.66
N GLU A 32 -13.20 -5.07 -17.04
CA GLU A 32 -13.58 -5.54 -15.70
C GLU A 32 -13.51 -4.42 -14.66
N ALA A 33 -12.51 -3.53 -14.76
CA ALA A 33 -12.38 -2.39 -13.87
C ALA A 33 -13.48 -1.33 -14.07
N ARG A 34 -13.91 -1.07 -15.32
CA ARG A 34 -15.07 -0.19 -15.59
C ARG A 34 -16.35 -0.76 -14.99
N GLU A 35 -16.60 -2.04 -15.22
CA GLU A 35 -17.78 -2.72 -14.68
C GLU A 35 -17.79 -2.65 -13.15
N ARG A 36 -16.63 -2.93 -12.54
CA ARG A 36 -16.50 -2.96 -11.08
C ARG A 36 -16.52 -1.58 -10.43
N ALA A 37 -16.09 -0.53 -11.12
CA ALA A 37 -16.18 0.86 -10.67
C ALA A 37 -17.54 1.49 -10.98
N SER A 38 -18.40 0.84 -11.77
CA SER A 38 -19.72 1.35 -12.12
C SER A 38 -20.57 1.62 -10.88
N GLY A 39 -21.08 2.85 -10.76
CA GLY A 39 -21.85 3.30 -9.59
C GLY A 39 -21.02 3.48 -8.31
N ARG A 40 -19.69 3.35 -8.37
CA ARG A 40 -18.77 3.46 -7.23
C ARG A 40 -17.76 4.59 -7.45
N PRO A 41 -18.20 5.86 -7.44
CA PRO A 41 -17.36 7.01 -7.82
C PRO A 41 -16.16 7.27 -6.90
N LEU A 42 -16.12 6.64 -5.71
CA LEU A 42 -15.01 6.76 -4.77
C LEU A 42 -14.03 5.56 -4.83
N SER A 43 -14.31 4.56 -5.67
CA SER A 43 -13.48 3.37 -5.81
C SER A 43 -12.04 3.74 -6.15
N PHE A 44 -11.08 3.12 -5.46
CA PHE A 44 -9.66 3.33 -5.73
C PHE A 44 -9.24 2.87 -7.13
N LEU A 45 -10.10 2.12 -7.86
CA LEU A 45 -9.90 1.81 -9.28
C LEU A 45 -9.78 3.06 -10.16
N HIS A 46 -10.44 4.17 -9.80
CA HIS A 46 -10.29 5.45 -10.50
C HIS A 46 -8.85 6.02 -10.39
N ILE A 47 -8.05 5.54 -9.44
CA ILE A 47 -6.64 5.94 -9.26
C ILE A 47 -5.71 4.84 -9.78
N SER A 48 -5.98 3.58 -9.45
CA SER A 48 -5.11 2.46 -9.77
C SER A 48 -5.26 1.95 -11.21
N LYS A 49 -6.40 2.22 -11.86
CA LYS A 49 -6.73 1.95 -13.26
C LYS A 49 -7.44 3.14 -13.90
N ALA A 50 -6.82 4.33 -13.83
CA ALA A 50 -7.44 5.58 -14.26
C ALA A 50 -7.82 5.65 -15.75
N GLU A 51 -7.36 4.70 -16.58
CA GLU A 51 -7.80 4.58 -17.98
C GLU A 51 -9.30 4.27 -18.12
N ILE A 52 -9.98 3.85 -17.04
CA ILE A 52 -11.43 3.68 -17.02
C ILE A 52 -12.21 4.99 -17.11
N ASP A 53 -11.58 6.12 -16.76
CA ASP A 53 -12.17 7.47 -16.79
C ASP A 53 -11.79 8.25 -18.07
N LEU A 54 -11.20 7.57 -19.05
CA LEU A 54 -10.81 8.11 -20.36
C LEU A 54 -11.61 7.41 -21.48
N PRO A 55 -11.60 7.95 -22.71
CA PRO A 55 -12.27 7.30 -23.84
C PRO A 55 -11.86 5.83 -23.96
N GLU A 56 -12.84 4.95 -24.21
CA GLU A 56 -12.56 3.53 -24.37
C GLU A 56 -11.53 3.27 -25.47
N GLY A 57 -10.60 2.37 -25.20
CA GLY A 57 -9.46 2.07 -26.08
C GLY A 57 -8.24 2.98 -25.89
N THR A 58 -8.29 3.95 -24.96
CA THR A 58 -7.07 4.66 -24.52
C THR A 58 -6.03 3.65 -24.01
N ASP A 59 -4.79 3.80 -24.45
CA ASP A 59 -3.68 2.98 -23.97
C ASP A 59 -3.50 3.17 -22.45
N PRO A 60 -3.51 2.10 -21.63
CA PRO A 60 -3.27 2.21 -20.19
C PRO A 60 -1.94 2.89 -19.80
N TYR A 61 -0.99 2.95 -20.74
CA TYR A 61 0.31 3.60 -20.54
C TYR A 61 0.40 5.02 -21.11
N ASP A 62 -0.71 5.60 -21.59
CA ASP A 62 -0.77 6.98 -22.10
C ASP A 62 -0.51 7.99 -20.96
N PRO A 63 0.26 9.07 -21.18
CA PRO A 63 0.45 10.15 -20.20
C PRO A 63 -0.85 10.68 -19.55
N ALA A 64 -1.95 10.71 -20.30
CA ALA A 64 -3.26 11.14 -19.80
C ALA A 64 -3.80 10.23 -18.69
N VAL A 65 -3.46 8.94 -18.67
CA VAL A 65 -3.87 7.98 -17.63
C VAL A 65 -3.25 8.38 -16.28
N TYR A 66 -1.96 8.67 -16.26
CA TYR A 66 -1.27 9.08 -15.02
C TYR A 66 -1.76 10.45 -14.54
N ALA A 67 -2.00 11.39 -15.47
CA ALA A 67 -2.58 12.69 -15.14
C ALA A 67 -3.99 12.55 -14.54
N LYS A 68 -4.82 11.67 -15.11
CA LYS A 68 -6.16 11.36 -14.58
C LYS A 68 -6.10 10.70 -13.20
N ALA A 69 -5.18 9.77 -12.99
CA ALA A 69 -4.97 9.15 -11.67
C ALA A 69 -4.60 10.19 -10.60
N ALA A 70 -3.72 11.14 -10.93
CA ALA A 70 -3.34 12.24 -10.03
C ALA A 70 -4.51 13.20 -9.75
N GLU A 71 -5.30 13.55 -10.77
CA GLU A 71 -6.53 14.34 -10.63
C GLU A 71 -7.51 13.67 -9.67
N ASN A 72 -7.77 12.37 -9.87
CA ASN A 72 -8.69 11.58 -9.06
C ASN A 72 -8.21 11.44 -7.60
N LEU A 73 -6.91 11.20 -7.37
CA LEU A 73 -6.34 11.16 -6.02
C LEU A 73 -6.51 12.51 -5.31
N ASN A 74 -6.14 13.60 -5.97
CA ASN A 74 -6.26 14.95 -5.41
C ASN A 74 -7.71 15.32 -5.10
N LYS A 75 -8.65 14.87 -5.95
CA LYS A 75 -10.08 15.04 -5.71
C LYS A 75 -10.52 14.34 -4.42
N LEU A 76 -10.13 13.08 -4.19
CA LEU A 76 -10.49 12.38 -2.96
C LEU A 76 -9.91 13.05 -1.70
N VAL A 77 -8.73 13.67 -1.80
CA VAL A 77 -8.14 14.46 -0.71
C VAL A 77 -8.93 15.75 -0.48
N ALA A 78 -9.21 16.51 -1.54
CA ALA A 78 -9.91 17.79 -1.46
C ALA A 78 -11.36 17.63 -0.96
N ASP A 79 -12.03 16.54 -1.35
CA ASP A 79 -13.39 16.21 -0.95
C ASP A 79 -13.45 15.60 0.47
N GLY A 80 -12.31 15.46 1.17
CA GLY A 80 -12.23 14.93 2.53
C GLY A 80 -12.50 13.43 2.64
N VAL A 81 -12.45 12.70 1.52
CA VAL A 81 -12.62 11.24 1.50
C VAL A 81 -11.36 10.55 2.02
N LEU A 82 -10.18 11.06 1.66
CA LEU A 82 -8.89 10.62 2.19
C LEU A 82 -8.34 11.65 3.17
N LYS A 83 -7.94 11.20 4.37
CA LYS A 83 -7.24 11.99 5.38
C LYS A 83 -5.78 11.55 5.51
N ARG A 84 -4.90 12.51 5.74
CA ARG A 84 -3.50 12.26 6.08
C ARG A 84 -3.32 12.36 7.58
N GLU A 85 -2.53 11.48 8.16
CA GLU A 85 -2.17 11.61 9.59
C GLU A 85 -1.32 12.86 9.85
N ASP A 86 -1.51 13.47 11.02
CA ASP A 86 -0.78 14.69 11.42
C ASP A 86 0.68 14.41 11.81
N LYS A 87 1.00 13.15 12.10
CA LYS A 87 2.35 12.68 12.43
C LYS A 87 2.63 11.30 11.84
N PRO A 88 3.91 10.91 11.71
CA PRO A 88 4.27 9.55 11.32
C PRO A 88 3.81 8.53 12.36
N VAL A 89 3.07 7.51 11.89
CA VAL A 89 2.61 6.38 12.70
C VAL A 89 2.85 5.08 11.95
N TYR A 90 2.83 3.96 12.67
CA TYR A 90 2.75 2.63 12.05
C TYR A 90 1.28 2.20 11.93
N TYR A 91 1.06 1.16 11.14
CA TYR A 91 -0.25 0.52 11.07
C TYR A 91 -0.11 -0.99 11.19
N VAL A 92 -1.10 -1.63 11.79
CA VAL A 92 -1.23 -3.09 11.76
C VAL A 92 -2.33 -3.43 10.77
N TYR A 93 -2.08 -4.42 9.91
CA TYR A 93 -3.05 -4.88 8.92
C TYR A 93 -3.24 -6.39 9.04
N ARG A 94 -4.49 -6.83 9.00
CA ARG A 94 -4.89 -8.23 9.07
C ARG A 94 -5.73 -8.61 7.85
N LEU A 95 -5.37 -9.74 7.26
CA LEU A 95 -6.16 -10.47 6.29
C LEU A 95 -6.76 -11.72 6.94
N THR A 96 -8.03 -12.01 6.64
CA THR A 96 -8.72 -13.23 7.06
C THR A 96 -9.34 -13.91 5.85
N MET A 97 -8.85 -15.10 5.52
CA MET A 97 -9.29 -15.92 4.39
C MET A 97 -9.71 -17.30 4.91
N GLY A 98 -11.00 -17.47 5.19
CA GLY A 98 -11.51 -18.66 5.87
C GLY A 98 -10.88 -18.81 7.26
N GLU A 99 -10.24 -19.95 7.53
CA GLU A 99 -9.52 -20.20 8.79
C GLU A 99 -8.11 -19.58 8.82
N HIS A 100 -7.59 -19.10 7.69
CA HIS A 100 -6.27 -18.51 7.62
C HIS A 100 -6.30 -17.03 8.01
N VAL A 101 -5.43 -16.65 8.94
CA VAL A 101 -5.28 -15.25 9.40
C VAL A 101 -3.82 -14.85 9.27
N GLN A 102 -3.57 -13.73 8.58
CA GLN A 102 -2.25 -13.13 8.48
C GLN A 102 -2.32 -11.70 9.02
N THR A 103 -1.54 -11.40 10.06
CA THR A 103 -1.42 -10.05 10.64
C THR A 103 0.01 -9.58 10.49
N GLY A 104 0.20 -8.33 10.08
CA GLY A 104 1.53 -7.74 9.88
C GLY A 104 1.55 -6.23 10.08
N LEU A 105 2.74 -5.66 9.96
CA LEU A 105 3.01 -4.24 10.07
C LEU A 105 3.02 -3.58 8.69
N VAL A 106 2.41 -2.41 8.56
CA VAL A 106 2.52 -1.52 7.40
C VAL A 106 3.47 -0.38 7.76
N ALA A 107 4.51 -0.24 6.96
CA ALA A 107 5.62 0.70 7.20
C ALA A 107 6.18 1.23 5.88
N ALA A 108 6.88 2.36 5.96
CA ALA A 108 7.81 2.76 4.90
C ALA A 108 9.10 1.94 5.05
N ALA A 109 9.66 1.43 3.95
CA ALA A 109 10.89 0.64 3.97
C ALA A 109 12.03 1.38 3.26
N SER A 110 13.27 1.17 3.73
CA SER A 110 14.45 1.89 3.27
C SER A 110 14.89 1.46 1.86
N VAL A 111 14.92 2.42 0.92
CA VAL A 111 15.48 2.20 -0.42
C VAL A 111 16.98 1.89 -0.34
N ALA A 112 17.72 2.55 0.56
CA ALA A 112 19.14 2.29 0.72
C ALA A 112 19.41 0.83 1.14
N ASP A 113 18.58 0.28 2.04
CA ASP A 113 18.66 -1.12 2.46
C ASP A 113 18.21 -2.09 1.37
N TYR A 114 17.28 -1.68 0.50
CA TYR A 114 16.93 -2.43 -0.72
C TYR A 114 18.08 -2.48 -1.74
N ASP A 115 18.80 -1.36 -1.94
CA ASP A 115 19.89 -1.27 -2.90
C ASP A 115 21.10 -2.12 -2.48
N ILE A 116 21.41 -2.16 -1.18
CA ILE A 116 22.46 -3.04 -0.62
C ILE A 116 21.96 -4.48 -0.34
N ASN A 117 20.73 -4.81 -0.73
CA ASN A 117 20.11 -6.14 -0.60
C ASN A 117 19.94 -6.63 0.86
N ARG A 118 19.80 -5.71 1.82
CA ARG A 118 19.31 -6.01 3.17
C ARG A 118 17.80 -6.26 3.16
N ILE A 119 17.06 -5.53 2.31
CA ILE A 119 15.72 -5.94 1.85
C ILE A 119 15.92 -6.86 0.64
N ARG A 120 15.79 -8.17 0.85
CA ARG A 120 16.22 -9.19 -0.09
C ARG A 120 15.23 -9.40 -1.23
N LYS A 121 15.77 -9.34 -2.45
CA LYS A 121 15.10 -9.69 -3.70
C LYS A 121 15.23 -11.19 -3.95
N HIS A 122 14.23 -11.77 -4.62
CA HIS A 122 14.28 -13.17 -5.06
C HIS A 122 13.86 -13.38 -6.52
N GLU A 123 13.50 -12.32 -7.25
CA GLU A 123 13.24 -12.34 -8.69
C GLU A 123 13.82 -11.10 -9.37
N PHE A 124 13.96 -11.19 -10.69
CA PHE A 124 14.29 -10.05 -11.55
C PHE A 124 13.02 -9.30 -11.96
N THR A 125 13.16 -8.00 -12.16
CA THR A 125 12.09 -7.12 -12.63
C THR A 125 12.16 -6.90 -14.13
N ARG A 126 11.03 -6.49 -14.72
CA ARG A 126 10.92 -6.15 -16.14
C ARG A 126 10.91 -4.63 -16.33
N PRO A 127 11.77 -4.05 -17.19
CA PRO A 127 11.85 -2.60 -17.39
C PRO A 127 10.51 -1.94 -17.70
N ALA A 128 9.71 -2.52 -18.59
CA ALA A 128 8.40 -1.97 -18.94
C ALA A 128 7.43 -1.86 -17.74
N LYS A 129 7.48 -2.83 -16.81
CA LYS A 129 6.67 -2.79 -15.58
C LYS A 129 7.21 -1.76 -14.60
N GLU A 130 8.52 -1.56 -14.56
CA GLU A 130 9.11 -0.50 -13.73
C GLU A 130 8.79 0.89 -14.27
N ASP A 131 8.93 1.11 -15.58
CA ASP A 131 8.68 2.41 -16.22
C ASP A 131 7.25 2.89 -16.01
N ASP A 132 6.30 1.97 -16.08
CA ASP A 132 4.89 2.20 -15.73
C ASP A 132 4.71 2.63 -14.26
N ARG A 133 5.35 1.91 -13.32
CA ARG A 133 5.25 2.24 -11.89
C ARG A 133 6.00 3.52 -11.50
N VAL A 134 7.16 3.80 -12.10
CA VAL A 134 7.90 5.06 -11.94
C VAL A 134 7.01 6.23 -12.36
N ARG A 135 6.42 6.18 -13.56
CA ARG A 135 5.52 7.24 -14.05
C ARG A 135 4.32 7.44 -13.13
N GLN A 136 3.76 6.36 -12.58
CA GLN A 136 2.68 6.47 -11.61
C GLN A 136 3.13 7.16 -10.31
N ILE A 137 4.25 6.73 -9.73
CA ILE A 137 4.77 7.32 -8.48
C ILE A 137 5.07 8.80 -8.68
N GLU A 138 5.71 9.18 -9.79
CA GLU A 138 6.05 10.57 -10.13
C GLU A 138 4.79 11.41 -10.32
N ALA A 139 3.79 10.91 -11.05
CA ALA A 139 2.57 11.66 -11.32
C ALA A 139 1.71 11.88 -10.06
N LEU A 140 1.61 10.86 -9.20
CA LEU A 140 0.78 10.91 -8.00
C LEU A 140 1.51 11.49 -6.78
N ASN A 141 2.86 11.51 -6.82
CA ASN A 141 3.71 11.74 -5.66
C ASN A 141 3.31 10.86 -4.46
N ALA A 142 2.98 9.59 -4.74
CA ALA A 142 2.47 8.63 -3.77
C ALA A 142 2.76 7.17 -4.18
N GLN A 143 2.87 6.29 -3.19
CA GLN A 143 2.92 4.84 -3.38
C GLN A 143 1.51 4.26 -3.23
N THR A 144 0.92 3.76 -4.32
CA THR A 144 -0.47 3.26 -4.34
C THR A 144 -0.61 1.74 -4.28
N GLY A 145 0.51 1.02 -4.22
CA GLY A 145 0.53 -0.43 -4.14
C GLY A 145 1.52 -0.93 -3.07
N PRO A 146 1.05 -1.44 -1.93
CA PRO A 146 1.94 -1.91 -0.86
C PRO A 146 2.71 -3.17 -1.27
N VAL A 147 4.00 -3.21 -0.97
CA VAL A 147 4.87 -4.38 -1.16
C VAL A 147 4.66 -5.35 0.01
N LEU A 148 4.48 -6.63 -0.28
CA LEU A 148 4.40 -7.65 0.75
C LEU A 148 5.81 -8.10 1.12
N LEU A 149 6.20 -7.84 2.37
CA LEU A 149 7.46 -8.30 2.94
C LEU A 149 7.22 -9.45 3.91
N ALA A 150 8.18 -10.37 3.99
CA ALA A 150 8.27 -11.40 5.02
C ALA A 150 9.53 -11.16 5.85
N TYR A 151 9.47 -11.49 7.13
CA TYR A 151 10.61 -11.43 8.04
C TYR A 151 10.63 -12.68 8.92
N ARG A 152 11.78 -12.98 9.50
CA ARG A 152 11.86 -14.06 10.48
C ARG A 152 11.14 -13.59 11.75
N SER A 153 10.13 -14.34 12.17
CA SER A 153 9.36 -14.07 13.38
C SER A 153 10.28 -13.80 14.58
N GLN A 154 9.89 -12.79 15.36
CA GLN A 154 10.55 -12.33 16.58
C GLN A 154 9.46 -12.18 17.63
N ASP A 155 9.57 -12.93 18.73
CA ASP A 155 8.52 -13.00 19.76
C ASP A 155 8.11 -11.62 20.29
N ASP A 156 9.09 -10.72 20.49
CA ASP A 156 8.82 -9.36 20.98
C ASP A 156 8.01 -8.52 19.98
N ILE A 157 8.28 -8.67 18.67
CA ILE A 157 7.54 -7.95 17.62
C ILE A 157 6.14 -8.53 17.47
N ASP A 158 6.03 -9.86 17.50
CA ASP A 158 4.76 -10.55 17.38
C ASP A 158 3.86 -10.23 18.58
N ALA A 159 4.43 -10.11 19.79
CA ALA A 159 3.72 -9.67 20.99
C ALA A 159 3.24 -8.22 20.90
N LEU A 160 4.05 -7.30 20.36
CA LEU A 160 3.65 -5.91 20.13
C LEU A 160 2.49 -5.82 19.14
N ILE A 161 2.60 -6.50 18.00
CA ILE A 161 1.52 -6.56 17.00
C ILE A 161 0.25 -7.15 17.62
N ALA A 162 0.35 -8.25 18.37
CA ALA A 162 -0.79 -8.86 19.04
C ALA A 162 -1.47 -7.88 20.01
N SER A 163 -0.68 -7.12 20.79
CA SER A 163 -1.18 -6.14 21.76
C SER A 163 -2.01 -5.02 21.12
N VAL A 164 -1.62 -4.58 19.91
CA VAL A 164 -2.37 -3.57 19.14
C VAL A 164 -3.76 -4.11 18.78
N THR A 165 -3.83 -5.38 18.37
CA THR A 165 -5.08 -6.00 17.89
C THR A 165 -6.07 -6.39 18.98
N VAL A 166 -5.75 -6.17 20.26
CA VAL A 166 -6.70 -6.31 21.37
C VAL A 166 -7.75 -5.18 21.33
N ASN A 167 -7.37 -4.02 20.81
CA ASN A 167 -8.29 -2.90 20.63
C ASN A 167 -9.14 -3.09 19.36
N PRO A 168 -10.33 -2.47 19.28
CA PRO A 168 -11.10 -2.46 18.04
C PRO A 168 -10.30 -1.85 16.88
N PRO A 169 -10.37 -2.42 15.67
CA PRO A 169 -9.75 -1.84 14.49
C PRO A 169 -10.43 -0.53 14.07
N GLU A 170 -9.67 0.31 13.36
CA GLU A 170 -10.19 1.51 12.70
C GLU A 170 -11.03 1.15 11.47
N TYR A 171 -10.64 0.10 10.75
CA TYR A 171 -11.42 -0.49 9.66
C TYR A 171 -11.61 -1.98 9.91
N ASP A 172 -12.83 -2.48 9.71
CA ASP A 172 -13.15 -3.91 9.71
C ASP A 172 -14.20 -4.16 8.63
N LEU A 173 -13.77 -4.70 7.49
CA LEU A 173 -14.63 -4.89 6.32
C LEU A 173 -14.33 -6.23 5.65
N VAL A 174 -15.33 -6.75 4.93
CA VAL A 174 -15.19 -7.94 4.10
C VAL A 174 -15.32 -7.50 2.64
N ALA A 175 -14.30 -7.79 1.85
CA ALA A 175 -14.34 -7.54 0.41
C ALA A 175 -15.29 -8.52 -0.30
N ASP A 176 -15.62 -8.23 -1.56
CA ASP A 176 -16.55 -9.04 -2.36
C ASP A 176 -16.02 -10.44 -2.72
N ASP A 177 -14.72 -10.68 -2.55
CA ASP A 177 -14.07 -11.98 -2.66
C ASP A 177 -14.16 -12.81 -1.34
N GLY A 178 -14.78 -12.24 -0.30
CA GLY A 178 -14.95 -12.87 1.00
C GLY A 178 -13.75 -12.73 1.94
N ILE A 179 -12.70 -12.00 1.55
CA ILE A 179 -11.55 -11.75 2.41
C ILE A 179 -11.88 -10.64 3.42
N GLY A 180 -11.65 -10.94 4.70
CA GLY A 180 -11.74 -9.96 5.78
C GLY A 180 -10.49 -9.09 5.84
N HIS A 181 -10.67 -7.79 6.02
CA HIS A 181 -9.63 -6.79 6.11
C HIS A 181 -9.82 -5.97 7.39
N ALA A 182 -8.87 -6.07 8.31
CA ALA A 182 -8.86 -5.27 9.52
C ALA A 182 -7.58 -4.43 9.64
N PHE A 183 -7.71 -3.20 10.12
CA PHE A 183 -6.62 -2.23 10.12
C PHE A 183 -6.62 -1.40 11.40
N TRP A 184 -5.43 -1.21 12.01
CA TRP A 184 -5.24 -0.44 13.24
C TRP A 184 -4.18 0.63 13.03
N VAL A 185 -4.37 1.78 13.67
CA VAL A 185 -3.37 2.85 13.74
C VAL A 185 -2.55 2.68 15.03
N VAL A 186 -1.23 2.71 14.92
CA VAL A 186 -0.30 2.60 16.04
C VAL A 186 0.33 3.97 16.29
N ASP A 187 -0.27 4.73 17.22
CA ASP A 187 0.14 6.10 17.56
C ASP A 187 0.82 6.24 18.94
N ASP A 188 1.14 5.12 19.58
CA ASP A 188 1.90 5.10 20.82
C ASP A 188 3.41 5.16 20.54
N GLN A 189 4.08 6.22 20.99
CA GLN A 189 5.50 6.45 20.70
C GLN A 189 6.40 5.31 21.20
N ALA A 190 6.12 4.76 22.39
CA ALA A 190 6.93 3.68 22.95
C ALA A 190 6.80 2.39 22.13
N THR A 191 5.62 2.11 21.57
CA THR A 191 5.37 1.00 20.65
C THR A 191 6.06 1.24 19.31
N ILE A 192 5.97 2.45 18.76
CA ILE A 192 6.66 2.84 17.52
C ILE A 192 8.16 2.62 17.65
N ASP A 193 8.79 3.14 18.71
CA ASP A 193 10.23 3.04 18.93
C ASP A 193 10.69 1.57 18.98
N LYS A 194 9.98 0.73 19.74
CA LYS A 194 10.28 -0.71 19.85
C LYS A 194 10.14 -1.46 18.52
N LEU A 195 9.10 -1.13 17.73
CA LEU A 195 8.92 -1.71 16.40
C LEU A 195 10.08 -1.30 15.48
N THR A 196 10.44 -0.02 15.45
CA THR A 196 11.57 0.47 14.64
C THR A 196 12.88 -0.22 15.05
N GLU A 197 13.19 -0.27 16.35
CA GLU A 197 14.40 -0.90 16.88
C GLU A 197 14.45 -2.40 16.58
N GLY A 198 13.35 -3.12 16.76
CA GLY A 198 13.32 -4.57 16.54
C GLY A 198 13.48 -4.96 15.07
N PHE A 199 12.91 -4.19 14.14
CA PHE A 199 13.18 -4.39 12.71
C PHE A 199 14.60 -3.94 12.33
N GLU A 200 15.12 -2.86 12.92
CA GLU A 200 16.51 -2.44 12.68
C GLU A 200 17.54 -3.46 13.18
N ALA A 201 17.21 -4.27 14.18
CA ALA A 201 18.08 -5.35 14.64
C ALA A 201 18.13 -6.56 13.69
N MET A 202 17.23 -6.64 12.69
CA MET A 202 17.19 -7.75 11.75
C MET A 202 18.30 -7.63 10.69
N GLU A 203 18.97 -8.76 10.42
CA GLU A 203 19.97 -8.85 9.35
C GLU A 203 19.34 -8.59 7.98
N ALA A 204 18.11 -9.09 7.76
CA ALA A 204 17.40 -8.92 6.51
C ALA A 204 15.89 -9.15 6.66
N ILE A 205 15.13 -8.53 5.76
CA ILE A 205 13.73 -8.84 5.46
C ILE A 205 13.60 -9.17 3.97
N PHE A 206 12.54 -9.85 3.56
CA PHE A 206 12.44 -10.49 2.26
C PHE A 206 11.22 -9.95 1.52
N ILE A 207 11.38 -9.56 0.26
CA ILE A 207 10.23 -9.27 -0.59
C ILE A 207 9.54 -10.59 -0.87
N ALA A 208 8.26 -10.72 -0.53
CA ALA A 208 7.41 -11.85 -0.89
C ALA A 208 6.63 -11.54 -2.18
N ASP A 209 6.14 -10.30 -2.32
CA ASP A 209 5.51 -9.80 -3.54
C ASP A 209 5.76 -8.29 -3.70
N GLY A 210 5.90 -7.81 -4.94
CA GLY A 210 6.07 -6.39 -5.26
C GLY A 210 7.49 -5.95 -5.65
N HIS A 211 8.28 -6.83 -6.28
CA HIS A 211 9.65 -6.49 -6.72
C HIS A 211 9.68 -5.35 -7.73
N HIS A 212 8.75 -5.31 -8.68
CA HIS A 212 8.62 -4.20 -9.64
C HIS A 212 8.35 -2.87 -8.92
N ARG A 213 7.50 -2.88 -7.88
CA ARG A 213 7.17 -1.69 -7.09
C ARG A 213 8.38 -1.23 -6.27
N SER A 214 9.12 -2.17 -5.68
CA SER A 214 10.36 -1.88 -4.95
C SER A 214 11.45 -1.31 -5.87
N ALA A 215 11.67 -1.90 -7.05
CA ALA A 215 12.63 -1.40 -8.03
C ALA A 215 12.26 0.00 -8.55
N SER A 216 10.97 0.24 -8.78
CA SER A 216 10.48 1.55 -9.23
C SER A 216 10.67 2.63 -8.16
N ALA A 217 10.43 2.30 -6.89
CA ALA A 217 10.70 3.20 -5.77
C ALA A 217 12.19 3.55 -5.66
N SER A 218 13.09 2.56 -5.85
CA SER A 218 14.54 2.81 -5.90
C SER A 218 14.93 3.74 -7.07
N ARG A 219 14.35 3.54 -8.25
CA ARG A 219 14.57 4.43 -9.41
C ARG A 219 14.11 5.86 -9.17
N VAL A 220 12.92 6.05 -8.58
CA VAL A 220 12.40 7.39 -8.23
C VAL A 220 13.22 8.06 -7.13
N ALA A 221 13.77 7.29 -6.18
CA ALA A 221 14.64 7.86 -5.15
C ALA A 221 16.02 8.32 -5.69
N ALA A 222 16.42 7.82 -6.85
CA ALA A 222 17.67 8.15 -7.51
C ALA A 222 17.57 9.28 -8.55
N SER A 223 16.35 9.77 -8.84
CA SER A 223 16.10 10.80 -9.86
C SER A 223 16.19 12.25 -9.36
#